data_AF-A0A7W1EAC4-F1
#
_entry.id   AF-A0A7W1EAC4-F1
#
_cell.length_a   1.000
_cell.length_b   1.000
_cell.length_c   1.000
_cell.angle_alpha   90.00
_cell.angle_beta   90.00
_cell.angle_gamma   90.00
#
_symmetry.space_group_name_H-M   'P 1'
#
loop_
_entity.id
_entity.type
_entity.pdbx_description
1 polymer ?
#
loop_
_entity_poly.entity_id
_entity_poly.type
_entity_poly.pdbx_seq_one_letter_code
_entity_poly.pdbx_strand_id
1 'polypeptide(L)'
;MPALRSLSFALLTSFFLAVPGTSLPAQTRLAQPFARYVPSPGRNGVDSLPSHPIAGPKDPVTLALGGILVGGAGMVAGAAIGAQLREDHCEDCGLAGLIYGGILGELATVPLGVHLANRRQGSYSLGLLSSLAVTGAGLAIAAGADRTEVLLAVPVLQIITAVAVERATSR
;
A
#
# COMPACT_ATOMS: atom_id res chain seq x y z
N MET A 1 -25.58 -27.39 3.57
CA MET A 1 -25.52 -26.24 2.63
C MET A 1 -24.08 -25.96 2.11
N PRO A 2 -23.35 -26.93 1.52
CA PRO A 2 -21.97 -26.72 1.05
C PRO A 2 -21.87 -26.03 -0.33
N ALA A 3 -22.90 -26.11 -1.17
CA ALA A 3 -22.84 -25.62 -2.56
C ALA A 3 -22.78 -24.09 -2.70
N LEU A 4 -23.38 -23.32 -1.78
CA LEU A 4 -23.32 -21.85 -1.82
C LEU A 4 -21.94 -21.29 -1.44
N ARG A 5 -21.15 -22.04 -0.63
CA ARG A 5 -19.80 -21.63 -0.23
C ARG A 5 -18.81 -21.72 -1.39
N SER A 6 -18.91 -22.76 -2.23
CA SER A 6 -18.04 -22.90 -3.41
C SER A 6 -18.26 -21.80 -4.47
N LEU A 7 -19.50 -21.32 -4.63
CA LEU A 7 -19.83 -20.33 -5.65
C LEU A 7 -19.31 -18.93 -5.28
N SER A 8 -19.36 -18.58 -3.98
CA SER A 8 -18.77 -17.33 -3.47
C SER A 8 -17.24 -17.35 -3.57
N PHE A 9 -16.63 -18.51 -3.36
CA PHE A 9 -15.18 -18.70 -3.44
C PHE A 9 -14.66 -18.55 -4.89
N ALA A 10 -15.37 -19.10 -5.87
CA ALA A 10 -15.02 -19.02 -7.29
C ALA A 10 -15.11 -17.59 -7.84
N LEU A 11 -16.09 -16.80 -7.38
CA LEU A 11 -16.25 -15.39 -7.78
C LEU A 11 -15.13 -14.50 -7.22
N LEU A 12 -14.73 -14.70 -5.97
CA LEU A 12 -13.65 -13.94 -5.33
C LEU A 12 -12.27 -14.26 -5.91
N THR A 13 -11.98 -15.53 -6.20
CA THR A 13 -10.72 -15.91 -6.87
C THR A 13 -10.65 -15.42 -8.32
N SER A 14 -11.79 -15.44 -9.03
CA SER A 14 -11.86 -14.91 -10.40
C SER A 14 -11.65 -13.40 -10.45
N PHE A 15 -12.09 -12.64 -9.44
CA PHE A 15 -11.84 -11.20 -9.38
C PHE A 15 -10.34 -10.87 -9.21
N PHE A 16 -9.61 -11.64 -8.40
CA PHE A 16 -8.17 -11.43 -8.17
C PHE A 16 -7.28 -11.89 -9.34
N LEU A 17 -7.66 -12.96 -10.04
CA LEU A 17 -6.96 -13.39 -11.26
C LEU A 17 -7.30 -12.52 -12.48
N ALA A 18 -8.44 -11.81 -12.44
CA ALA A 18 -8.88 -10.90 -13.50
C ALA A 18 -8.56 -9.43 -13.22
N VAL A 19 -7.66 -9.12 -12.27
CA VAL A 19 -6.95 -7.84 -12.31
C VAL A 19 -5.76 -8.07 -13.26
N PRO A 20 -5.90 -7.80 -14.57
CA PRO A 20 -4.72 -7.72 -15.41
C PRO A 20 -3.79 -6.73 -14.72
N GLY A 21 -2.52 -7.10 -14.60
CA GLY A 21 -1.43 -6.17 -14.40
C GLY A 21 -1.39 -5.22 -15.58
N THR A 22 -2.41 -4.39 -15.72
CA THR A 22 -2.38 -3.18 -16.50
C THR A 22 -1.25 -2.44 -15.85
N SER A 23 -0.11 -2.44 -16.55
CA SER A 23 0.73 -1.29 -16.58
C SER A 23 -0.22 -0.11 -16.71
N LEU A 24 -0.55 0.50 -15.56
CA LEU A 24 -1.01 1.88 -15.56
C LEU A 24 -0.06 2.53 -16.54
N PRO A 25 -0.55 3.10 -17.67
CA PRO A 25 0.34 3.76 -18.59
C PRO A 25 1.17 4.64 -17.68
N ALA A 26 2.47 4.33 -17.59
CA ALA A 26 3.42 5.23 -16.99
C ALA A 26 2.98 6.56 -17.56
N GLN A 27 2.57 7.50 -16.71
CA GLN A 27 2.34 8.85 -17.17
C GLN A 27 3.68 9.22 -17.77
N THR A 28 3.81 8.95 -19.06
CA THR A 28 4.68 9.61 -19.99
C THR A 28 4.25 11.01 -19.72
N ARG A 29 5.01 11.68 -18.83
CA ARG A 29 5.10 13.12 -18.81
C ARG A 29 5.15 13.43 -20.29
N LEU A 30 4.04 13.95 -20.81
CA LEU A 30 3.97 14.44 -22.17
C LEU A 30 5.21 15.30 -22.24
N ALA A 31 6.22 14.79 -22.95
CA ALA A 31 7.46 15.49 -23.18
C ALA A 31 6.97 16.80 -23.75
N GLN A 32 6.96 17.86 -22.93
CA GLN A 32 6.32 19.10 -23.32
C GLN A 32 6.96 19.45 -24.64
N PRO A 33 6.20 19.41 -25.75
CA PRO A 33 6.78 19.64 -27.05
C PRO A 33 7.08 21.13 -27.07
N PHE A 34 8.32 21.43 -26.69
CA PHE A 34 9.01 22.69 -26.91
C PHE A 34 8.49 23.87 -26.09
N ALA A 35 8.95 23.98 -24.84
CA ALA A 35 9.50 25.28 -24.45
C ALA A 35 10.78 25.45 -25.26
N ARG A 36 10.64 25.93 -26.50
CA ARG A 36 11.74 26.24 -27.40
C ARG A 36 12.63 27.23 -26.66
N TYR A 37 13.76 26.75 -26.16
CA TYR A 37 14.79 27.58 -25.56
C TYR A 37 15.20 28.59 -26.63
N VAL A 38 14.77 29.85 -26.48
CA VAL A 38 15.34 30.97 -27.21
C VAL A 38 16.59 31.34 -26.42
N PRO A 39 17.80 30.99 -26.88
CA PRO A 39 19.00 31.46 -26.23
C PRO A 39 18.98 32.98 -26.28
N SER A 40 18.90 33.63 -25.12
CA SER A 40 19.20 35.05 -25.02
C SER A 40 20.71 35.19 -25.28
N PRO A 41 21.15 35.78 -26.39
CA PRO A 41 22.58 35.93 -26.65
C PRO A 41 23.10 37.05 -25.74
N GLY A 42 23.85 36.68 -24.69
CA GLY A 42 24.64 37.66 -23.96
C GLY A 42 24.53 37.64 -22.44
N ARG A 43 24.68 36.48 -21.79
CA ARG A 43 25.00 36.50 -20.35
C ARG A 43 26.05 35.45 -20.00
N ASN A 44 27.31 35.83 -20.21
CA ASN A 44 28.53 35.12 -19.75
C ASN A 44 28.69 35.20 -18.22
N GLY A 45 27.62 34.96 -17.47
CA GLY A 45 27.57 35.12 -16.02
C GLY A 45 26.42 34.33 -15.44
N VAL A 46 26.24 33.09 -15.90
CA VAL A 46 25.32 32.16 -15.24
C VAL A 46 26.03 31.69 -13.99
N ASP A 47 25.82 32.46 -12.91
CA ASP A 47 25.91 31.94 -11.55
C ASP A 47 25.28 30.55 -11.59
N SER A 48 26.11 29.53 -11.37
CA SER A 48 25.67 28.15 -11.24
C SER A 48 24.67 28.14 -10.10
N LEU A 49 23.37 28.19 -10.44
CA LEU A 49 22.29 28.03 -9.47
C LEU A 49 22.64 26.80 -8.65
N PRO A 50 22.68 26.90 -7.30
CA PRO A 50 23.00 25.76 -6.46
C PRO A 50 22.09 24.61 -6.88
N SER A 51 22.67 23.57 -7.46
CA SER A 51 21.96 22.33 -7.72
C SER A 51 21.63 21.75 -6.36
N HIS A 52 20.48 22.13 -5.79
CA HIS A 52 19.96 21.46 -4.63
C HIS A 52 19.84 19.99 -5.03
N PRO A 53 20.60 19.09 -4.37
CA PRO A 53 20.50 17.67 -4.67
C PRO A 53 19.02 17.32 -4.50
N ILE A 54 18.38 16.87 -5.57
CA ILE A 54 17.07 16.26 -5.47
C ILE A 54 17.30 15.08 -4.53
N ALA A 55 16.87 15.23 -3.29
CA ALA A 55 17.19 14.27 -2.26
C ALA A 55 16.51 12.97 -2.65
N GLY A 56 17.34 12.00 -3.07
CA GLY A 56 16.87 10.73 -3.60
C GLY A 56 16.01 9.96 -2.60
N PRO A 57 15.40 8.85 -3.04
CA PRO A 57 14.56 8.01 -2.20
C PRO A 57 15.28 7.65 -0.89
N LYS A 58 14.55 7.70 0.22
CA LYS A 58 15.11 7.30 1.53
C LYS A 58 15.53 5.83 1.53
N ASP A 59 16.41 5.47 2.46
CA ASP A 59 16.87 4.10 2.59
C ASP A 59 15.69 3.16 2.94
N PRO A 60 15.72 1.89 2.50
CA PRO A 60 14.61 0.96 2.72
C PRO A 60 14.28 0.70 4.19
N VAL A 61 15.26 0.81 5.08
CA VAL A 61 15.08 0.55 6.51
C VAL A 61 14.27 1.68 7.14
N THR A 62 14.58 2.94 6.83
CA THR A 62 13.77 4.09 7.27
C THR A 62 12.34 3.99 6.77
N LEU A 63 12.14 3.57 5.51
CA LEU A 63 10.80 3.37 4.95
C LEU A 63 10.04 2.28 5.69
N ALA A 64 10.67 1.13 5.92
CA ALA A 64 10.07 0.02 6.65
C ALA A 64 9.72 0.40 8.09
N LEU A 65 10.60 1.12 8.79
CA LEU A 65 10.34 1.63 10.15
C LEU A 65 9.14 2.58 10.18
N GLY A 66 9.01 3.46 9.19
CA GLY A 66 7.82 4.31 9.04
C GLY A 66 6.55 3.49 8.88
N GLY A 67 6.58 2.46 8.02
CA GLY A 67 5.49 1.52 7.83
C GLY A 67 5.12 0.76 9.10
N ILE A 68 6.10 0.24 9.84
CA ILE A 68 5.88 -0.51 11.08
C ILE A 68 5.27 0.37 12.17
N LEU A 69 5.80 1.58 12.38
CA LEU A 69 5.33 2.46 13.46
C LEU A 69 3.91 2.94 13.22
N VAL A 70 3.62 3.45 12.01
CA VAL A 70 2.30 3.97 11.67
C VAL A 70 1.31 2.83 11.44
N GLY A 71 1.76 1.74 10.81
CA GLY A 71 0.99 0.50 10.62
C GLY A 71 0.57 -0.14 11.92
N GLY A 72 1.50 -0.31 12.86
CA GLY A 72 1.21 -0.86 14.19
C GLY A 72 0.23 0.01 14.99
N ALA A 73 0.39 1.34 14.93
CA ALA A 73 -0.58 2.26 15.54
C ALA A 73 -1.98 2.14 14.91
N GLY A 74 -2.04 2.05 13.57
CA GLY A 74 -3.29 1.84 12.85
C GLY A 74 -3.94 0.49 13.14
N MET A 75 -3.16 -0.58 13.26
CA MET A 75 -3.63 -1.90 13.66
C MET A 75 -4.29 -1.85 15.04
N VAL A 76 -3.62 -1.26 16.03
CA VAL A 76 -4.17 -1.14 17.39
C VAL A 76 -5.44 -0.28 17.40
N ALA A 77 -5.42 0.87 16.73
CA ALA A 77 -6.59 1.75 16.64
C ALA A 77 -7.77 1.08 15.92
N GLY A 78 -7.50 0.42 14.80
CA GLY A 78 -8.49 -0.31 14.02
C GLY A 78 -9.08 -1.48 14.81
N ALA A 79 -8.24 -2.24 15.52
CA ALA A 79 -8.67 -3.32 16.40
C ALA A 79 -9.57 -2.83 17.54
N ALA A 80 -9.22 -1.70 18.17
CA ALA A 80 -10.03 -1.09 19.23
C ALA A 80 -11.40 -0.61 18.71
N ILE A 81 -11.44 -0.03 17.50
CA ILE A 81 -12.69 0.37 16.84
C ILE A 81 -13.52 -0.86 16.45
N GLY A 82 -12.88 -1.86 15.83
CA GLY A 82 -13.54 -3.08 15.37
C GLY A 82 -14.15 -3.90 16.51
N ALA A 83 -13.50 -3.92 17.67
CA ALA A 83 -14.03 -4.55 18.88
C ALA A 83 -15.31 -3.85 19.41
N GLN A 84 -15.46 -2.54 19.18
CA GLN A 84 -16.64 -1.79 19.62
C GLN A 84 -17.81 -1.88 18.64
N LEU A 85 -17.54 -2.09 17.35
CA LEU A 85 -18.58 -2.14 16.31
C LEU A 85 -19.42 -3.42 16.31
N ARG A 86 -19.09 -4.41 17.16
CA ARG A 86 -19.82 -5.67 17.27
C ARG A 86 -20.48 -5.77 18.65
N GLU A 87 -21.75 -5.40 18.72
CA GLU A 87 -22.58 -5.47 19.94
C GLU A 87 -23.36 -6.80 20.08
N ASP A 88 -23.13 -7.78 19.19
CA ASP A 88 -23.95 -8.99 19.10
C ASP A 88 -23.55 -10.09 20.11
N HIS A 89 -24.56 -10.84 20.59
CA HIS A 89 -24.52 -11.85 21.66
C HIS A 89 -23.78 -13.16 21.31
N CYS A 90 -22.74 -13.11 20.46
CA CYS A 90 -21.94 -14.29 20.13
C CYS A 90 -20.56 -14.22 20.82
N GLU A 91 -20.13 -15.35 21.40
CA GLU A 91 -18.94 -15.42 22.27
C GLU A 91 -17.65 -14.94 21.57
N ASP A 92 -17.53 -15.16 20.26
CA ASP A 92 -16.34 -14.82 19.47
C ASP A 92 -16.47 -13.53 18.62
N CYS A 93 -17.61 -12.84 18.70
CA CYS A 93 -17.88 -11.68 17.85
C CYS A 93 -16.91 -10.52 18.11
N GLY A 94 -16.53 -10.28 19.37
CA GLY A 94 -15.57 -9.25 19.74
C GLY A 94 -14.16 -9.53 19.21
N LEU A 95 -13.71 -10.79 19.26
CA LEU A 95 -12.40 -11.20 18.76
C LEU A 95 -12.33 -11.05 17.23
N ALA A 96 -13.39 -11.45 16.51
CA ALA A 96 -13.48 -11.23 15.07
C ALA A 96 -13.41 -9.73 14.73
N GLY A 97 -14.14 -8.89 15.48
CA GLY A 97 -14.10 -7.44 15.32
C GLY A 97 -12.69 -6.86 15.52
N LEU A 98 -11.97 -7.34 16.54
CA LEU A 98 -10.59 -6.96 16.82
C LEU A 98 -9.66 -7.31 15.65
N ILE A 99 -9.76 -8.54 15.13
CA ILE A 99 -8.93 -9.01 14.02
C ILE A 99 -9.22 -8.23 12.73
N TYR A 100 -10.50 -8.14 12.32
CA TYR A 100 -10.85 -7.43 11.09
C TYR A 100 -10.57 -5.92 11.19
N GLY A 101 -10.86 -5.32 12.34
CA GLY A 101 -10.53 -3.93 12.61
C GLY A 101 -9.03 -3.68 12.51
N GLY A 102 -8.21 -4.57 13.09
CA GLY A 102 -6.76 -4.50 13.02
C GLY A 102 -6.23 -4.60 11.59
N ILE A 103 -6.71 -5.58 10.82
CA ILE A 103 -6.34 -5.75 9.41
C ILE A 103 -6.68 -4.50 8.59
N LEU A 104 -7.89 -3.94 8.76
CA LEU A 104 -8.32 -2.74 8.03
C LEU A 104 -7.51 -1.51 8.46
N GLY A 105 -7.21 -1.39 9.75
CA GLY A 105 -6.37 -0.32 10.29
C GLY A 105 -4.96 -0.36 9.69
N GLU A 106 -4.32 -1.53 9.72
CA GLU A 106 -2.98 -1.74 9.16
C GLU A 106 -2.94 -1.49 7.64
N LEU A 107 -3.93 -2.00 6.90
CA LEU A 107 -4.01 -1.93 5.44
C LEU A 107 -3.83 -0.51 4.88
N ALA A 108 -4.39 0.49 5.55
CA ALA A 108 -4.26 1.89 5.13
C ALA A 108 -3.02 2.58 5.73
N THR A 109 -2.64 2.20 6.96
CA THR A 109 -1.65 2.94 7.73
C THR A 109 -0.21 2.51 7.46
N VAL A 110 0.04 1.26 7.05
CA VAL A 110 1.37 0.82 6.58
C VAL A 110 1.83 1.61 5.35
N PRO A 111 1.09 1.67 4.22
CA PRO A 111 1.52 2.46 3.07
C PRO A 111 1.59 3.96 3.39
N LEU A 112 0.75 4.45 4.32
CA LEU A 112 0.83 5.84 4.79
C LEU A 112 2.14 6.10 5.54
N GLY A 113 2.55 5.21 6.44
CA GLY A 113 3.79 5.32 7.19
C GLY A 113 5.02 5.31 6.30
N VAL A 114 5.06 4.39 5.33
CA VAL A 114 6.11 4.33 4.30
C VAL A 114 6.16 5.64 3.50
N HIS A 115 5.00 6.13 3.05
CA HIS A 115 4.90 7.35 2.26
C HIS A 115 5.34 8.61 3.03
N LEU A 116 4.96 8.71 4.32
CA LEU A 116 5.38 9.79 5.20
C LEU A 116 6.89 9.74 5.48
N ALA A 117 7.45 8.55 5.72
CA ALA A 117 8.89 8.35 5.90
C ALA A 117 9.70 8.75 4.67
N ASN A 118 9.12 8.58 3.48
CA ASN A 118 9.71 9.02 2.22
C ASN A 118 9.48 10.51 1.88
N ARG A 119 8.99 11.32 2.82
CA ARG A 119 8.64 12.74 2.59
C ARG A 119 7.69 12.95 1.42
N ARG A 120 6.76 12.01 1.21
CA ARG A 120 5.74 12.06 0.16
C ARG A 120 6.28 12.07 -1.27
N GLN A 121 7.45 11.48 -1.51
CA GLN A 121 8.07 11.46 -2.83
C GLN A 121 7.47 10.39 -3.77
N GLY A 122 6.86 9.33 -3.25
CA GLY A 122 6.20 8.28 -4.05
C GLY A 122 4.69 8.46 -4.17
N SER A 123 3.98 7.36 -4.44
CA SER A 123 2.53 7.34 -4.63
C SER A 123 1.80 6.51 -3.57
N TYR A 124 1.15 7.21 -2.63
CA TYR A 124 0.34 6.57 -1.59
C TYR A 124 -0.81 5.74 -2.17
N SER A 125 -1.47 6.19 -3.24
CA SER A 125 -2.61 5.47 -3.82
C SER A 125 -2.21 4.11 -4.40
N LEU A 126 -1.02 4.03 -5.01
CA LEU A 126 -0.46 2.76 -5.49
C LEU A 126 -0.02 1.87 -4.32
N GLY A 127 0.56 2.45 -3.27
CA GLY A 127 0.85 1.75 -2.02
C GLY A 127 -0.41 1.15 -1.37
N LEU A 128 -1.51 1.89 -1.37
CA LEU A 128 -2.79 1.44 -0.83
C LEU A 128 -3.40 0.31 -1.68
N LEU A 129 -3.41 0.47 -3.01
CA LEU A 129 -3.95 -0.54 -3.91
C LEU A 129 -3.15 -1.85 -3.84
N SER A 130 -1.83 -1.76 -3.73
CA SER A 130 -0.98 -2.93 -3.55
C SER A 130 -1.16 -3.58 -2.17
N SER A 131 -1.35 -2.81 -1.10
CA SER A 131 -1.68 -3.33 0.23
C SER A 131 -3.03 -4.03 0.26
N LEU A 132 -4.03 -3.48 -0.43
CA LEU A 132 -5.33 -4.13 -0.64
C LEU A 132 -5.17 -5.45 -1.41
N ALA A 133 -4.35 -5.46 -2.46
CA ALA A 133 -4.09 -6.65 -3.25
C ALA A 133 -3.44 -7.77 -2.43
N VAL A 134 -2.40 -7.44 -1.64
CA VAL A 134 -1.71 -8.40 -0.75
C VAL A 134 -2.66 -8.95 0.31
N THR A 135 -3.46 -8.08 0.94
CA THR A 135 -4.43 -8.50 1.97
C THR A 135 -5.49 -9.40 1.40
N GLY A 136 -6.07 -9.01 0.25
CA GLY A 136 -7.09 -9.81 -0.41
C GLY A 136 -6.58 -11.16 -0.90
N ALA A 137 -5.36 -11.21 -1.43
CA ALA A 137 -4.70 -12.46 -1.80
C ALA A 137 -4.46 -13.35 -0.57
N GLY A 138 -3.95 -12.78 0.54
CA GLY A 138 -3.73 -13.51 1.79
C GLY A 138 -5.03 -14.11 2.35
N LEU A 139 -6.11 -13.32 2.37
CA LEU A 139 -7.44 -13.79 2.77
C LEU A 139 -7.98 -14.88 1.86
N ALA A 140 -7.84 -14.72 0.54
CA ALA A 140 -8.27 -15.72 -0.44
C ALA A 140 -7.52 -17.05 -0.25
N ILE A 141 -6.19 -17.00 -0.04
CA ILE A 141 -5.38 -18.21 0.20
C ILE A 141 -5.76 -18.86 1.53
N ALA A 142 -5.87 -18.08 2.61
CA ALA A 142 -6.22 -18.60 3.94
C ALA A 142 -7.60 -19.31 3.91
N ALA A 143 -8.58 -18.70 3.25
CA ALA A 143 -9.92 -19.26 3.13
C ALA A 143 -9.97 -20.49 2.19
N GLY A 144 -9.10 -20.57 1.19
CA GLY A 144 -9.06 -21.72 0.27
C GLY A 144 -8.29 -22.92 0.81
N ALA A 145 -7.27 -22.67 1.62
CA ALA A 145 -6.44 -23.70 2.23
C ALA A 145 -6.92 -24.13 3.63
N ASP A 146 -7.92 -23.44 4.19
CA ASP A 146 -8.36 -23.56 5.59
C ASP A 146 -7.20 -23.43 6.59
N ARG A 147 -6.29 -22.49 6.29
CA ARG A 147 -5.04 -22.24 7.03
C ARG A 147 -4.92 -20.77 7.38
N THR A 148 -5.32 -20.44 8.60
CA THR A 148 -5.27 -19.06 9.11
C THR A 148 -3.83 -18.61 9.40
N GLU A 149 -2.87 -19.53 9.51
CA GLU A 149 -1.45 -19.22 9.72
C GLU A 149 -0.85 -18.41 8.56
N VAL A 150 -1.43 -18.53 7.35
CA VAL A 150 -1.03 -17.73 6.19
C VAL A 150 -1.23 -16.23 6.44
N LEU A 151 -2.21 -15.85 7.26
CA LEU A 151 -2.49 -14.45 7.56
C LEU A 151 -1.37 -13.78 8.36
N LEU A 152 -0.53 -14.54 9.07
CA LEU A 152 0.64 -14.00 9.78
C LEU A 152 1.72 -13.49 8.82
N ALA A 153 1.76 -13.97 7.57
CA ALA A 153 2.69 -13.49 6.56
C ALA A 153 2.23 -12.19 5.88
N VAL A 154 0.94 -11.85 5.98
CA VAL A 154 0.33 -10.70 5.28
C VAL A 154 0.95 -9.37 5.72
N PRO A 155 1.10 -9.05 7.03
CA PRO A 155 1.76 -7.82 7.49
C PRO A 155 3.18 -7.64 6.91
N VAL A 156 3.97 -8.72 6.90
CA VAL A 156 5.35 -8.69 6.39
C VAL A 156 5.35 -8.40 4.88
N LEU A 157 4.48 -9.06 4.12
CA LEU A 157 4.33 -8.82 2.69
C LEU A 157 3.80 -7.42 2.37
N GLN A 158 2.92 -6.86 3.20
CA GLN A 158 2.45 -5.49 3.04
C GLN A 158 3.60 -4.49 3.19
N ILE A 159 4.47 -4.62 4.20
CA ILE A 159 5.63 -3.73 4.37
C ILE A 159 6.58 -3.83 3.18
N ILE A 160 6.95 -5.06 2.77
CA ILE A 160 7.85 -5.28 1.63
C ILE A 160 7.28 -4.64 0.36
N THR A 161 6.00 -4.90 0.09
CA THR A 161 5.30 -4.38 -1.09
C THR A 161 5.19 -2.85 -1.06
N ALA A 162 4.81 -2.28 0.09
CA ALA A 162 4.70 -0.83 0.25
C ALA A 162 6.05 -0.13 0.04
N VAL A 163 7.14 -0.66 0.59
CA VAL A 163 8.50 -0.12 0.37
C VAL A 163 8.90 -0.24 -1.10
N ALA A 164 8.63 -1.37 -1.75
CA ALA A 164 8.96 -1.58 -3.16
C ALA A 164 8.19 -0.61 -4.07
N VAL A 165 6.88 -0.45 -3.87
CA VAL A 165 6.02 0.45 -4.64
C VAL A 165 6.39 1.91 -4.43
N GLU A 166 6.62 2.33 -3.18
CA GLU A 166 7.02 3.70 -2.87
C GLU A 166 8.35 4.04 -3.58
N ARG A 167 9.36 3.15 -3.51
CA ARG A 167 10.65 3.36 -4.18
C ARG A 167 10.54 3.34 -5.71
N ALA A 168 9.66 2.52 -6.27
CA ALA A 168 9.44 2.46 -7.70
C ALA A 168 8.78 3.74 -8.24
N THR A 169 7.95 4.40 -7.43
CA THR A 169 7.18 5.60 -7.80
C THR A 169 7.85 6.92 -7.44
N SER A 170 8.92 6.88 -6.65
CA SER A 170 9.70 8.08 -6.24
C SER A 170 10.75 8.54 -7.25
N ARG A 171 10.72 8.01 -8.49
CA ARG A 171 11.73 8.28 -9.52
C ARG A 171 11.29 9.34 -10.51
#